data_AF-A0A3N1W5E8-F1
#
_entry.id   AF-A0A3N1W5E8-F1
#
_cell.length_a   1.000
_cell.length_b   1.000
_cell.length_c   1.000
_cell.angle_alpha   90.00
_cell.angle_beta   90.00
_cell.angle_gamma   90.00
#
_symmetry.space_group_name_H-M   'P 1'
#
loop_
_entity.id
_entity.type
_entity.pdbx_description
1 polymer ?
#
loop_
_entity_poly.entity_id
_entity_poly.type
_entity_poly.pdbx_seq_one_letter_code
_entity_poly.pdbx_strand_id
1 'polypeptide(L)'
;MHIARLKKVGGSVMLAVPPAVLKTLGLTTDSEVGMTIDNGRLIIEPQKRPHYSLDELLAQCDPHAEISDEDREWANASALGKEVL
;
A
#
# COMPACT_ATOMS: atom_id res chain seq x y z
N MET A 1 4.31 21.92 -21.33
CA MET A 1 4.41 20.59 -21.95
C MET A 1 5.85 20.11 -21.83
N HIS A 2 6.09 18.93 -21.27
CA HIS A 2 7.42 18.33 -21.17
C HIS A 2 7.54 17.17 -22.15
N ILE A 3 8.62 17.14 -22.92
CA ILE A 3 8.93 16.04 -23.82
C ILE A 3 10.07 15.25 -23.18
N ALA A 4 9.90 13.93 -23.07
CA ALA A 4 10.92 13.03 -22.57
C ALA A 4 11.06 11.83 -23.50
N ARG A 5 12.25 11.25 -23.53
CA ARG A 5 12.53 10.00 -24.26
C ARG A 5 12.48 8.84 -23.29
N LEU A 6 11.91 7.74 -23.76
CA LEU A 6 11.93 6.46 -23.08
C LEU A 6 13.35 5.86 -23.11
N LYS A 7 13.79 5.29 -21.99
CA LYS A 7 15.12 4.68 -21.85
C LYS A 7 15.00 3.24 -21.37
N LYS A 8 15.73 2.31 -22.00
CA LYS A 8 15.80 0.91 -21.53
C LYS A 8 16.55 0.85 -20.19
N VAL A 9 15.97 0.17 -19.21
CA VAL A 9 16.55 -0.09 -17.88
C VAL A 9 16.26 -1.53 -17.51
N GLY A 10 17.30 -2.38 -17.55
CA GLY A 10 17.15 -3.82 -17.34
C GLY A 10 16.20 -4.45 -18.37
N GLY A 11 15.18 -5.16 -17.88
CA GLY A 11 14.09 -5.75 -18.67
C GLY A 11 12.95 -4.79 -19.04
N SER A 12 13.02 -3.53 -18.60
CA SER A 12 11.91 -2.56 -18.70
C SER A 12 12.35 -1.26 -19.37
N VAL A 13 11.41 -0.31 -19.46
CA VAL A 13 11.62 1.02 -20.03
C VAL A 13 11.18 2.08 -19.03
N MET A 14 11.99 3.11 -18.85
CA MET A 14 11.76 4.20 -17.90
C MET A 14 11.49 5.51 -18.62
N LEU A 15 10.60 6.32 -18.04
CA LEU A 15 10.32 7.70 -18.42
C LEU A 15 10.87 8.64 -17.33
N ALA A 16 11.73 9.58 -17.71
CA ALA A 16 12.21 10.59 -16.76
C ALA A 16 11.12 11.63 -16.50
N VAL A 17 10.73 11.79 -15.23
CA VAL A 17 9.76 12.81 -14.78
C VAL A 17 10.53 14.01 -14.23
N PRO A 18 10.33 15.24 -14.75
CA PRO A 18 11.01 16.43 -14.24
C PRO A 18 10.71 16.68 -12.75
N PRO A 19 11.68 17.13 -11.94
CA PRO A 19 11.48 17.36 -10.50
C PRO A 19 10.33 18.32 -10.16
N ALA A 20 10.06 19.31 -11.02
CA ALA A 20 8.94 20.22 -10.85
C ALA A 20 7.59 19.51 -10.91
N VAL A 21 7.43 18.51 -11.79
CA VAL A 21 6.20 17.72 -11.92
C VAL A 21 6.00 16.82 -10.69
N LEU A 22 7.07 16.18 -10.21
CA LEU A 22 7.03 15.37 -8.99
C LEU A 22 6.59 16.20 -7.77
N LYS A 23 7.17 17.40 -7.62
CA LYS A 23 6.80 18.33 -6.53
C LYS A 23 5.33 18.73 -6.58
N THR A 24 4.81 19.05 -7.77
CA THR A 24 3.40 19.42 -7.94
C THR A 24 2.46 18.27 -7.57
N LEU A 25 2.85 17.02 -7.85
CA LEU A 25 2.07 15.82 -7.52
C LEU A 25 2.30 15.32 -6.08
N GLY A 26 3.20 15.96 -5.32
CA GLY A 26 3.57 15.51 -3.97
C GLY A 26 4.28 14.15 -3.94
N LEU A 27 4.92 13.76 -5.05
CA LEU A 27 5.61 12.47 -5.19
C LEU A 27 7.10 12.62 -4.88
N THR A 28 7.67 11.58 -4.28
CA THR A 28 9.10 11.40 -4.03
C THR A 28 9.63 10.18 -4.79
N THR A 29 10.94 9.93 -4.70
CA THR A 29 11.47 8.60 -5.03
C THR A 29 10.74 7.54 -4.21
N ASP A 30 10.53 6.38 -4.80
CA ASP A 30 9.84 5.22 -4.20
C ASP A 30 8.36 5.44 -3.85
N SER A 31 7.77 6.56 -4.26
CA SER A 31 6.30 6.73 -4.19
C SER A 31 5.60 5.72 -5.08
N GLU A 32 4.55 5.10 -4.55
CA GLU A 32 3.69 4.18 -5.29
C GLU A 32 2.76 4.97 -6.23
N VAL A 33 2.64 4.52 -7.47
CA VAL A 33 1.79 5.14 -8.48
C VAL A 33 0.99 4.08 -9.22
N GLY A 34 -0.24 4.44 -9.57
CA GLY A 34 -1.11 3.66 -10.44
C GLY A 34 -0.82 4.03 -11.88
N MET A 35 -0.89 3.03 -12.77
CA MET A 35 -0.69 3.22 -14.20
C MET A 35 -1.84 2.60 -14.97
N THR A 36 -2.52 3.40 -15.78
CA THR A 36 -3.64 2.94 -16.62
C THR A 36 -3.51 3.49 -18.05
N ILE A 37 -4.19 2.83 -18.99
CA ILE A 37 -4.25 3.28 -20.38
C ILE A 37 -5.68 3.75 -20.66
N ASP A 38 -5.81 5.01 -21.06
CA ASP A 38 -7.08 5.60 -21.50
C ASP A 38 -6.88 6.32 -22.84
N ASN A 39 -7.64 5.93 -23.86
CA ASN A 39 -7.63 6.57 -25.18
C ASN A 39 -6.20 6.75 -25.76
N GLY A 40 -5.35 5.72 -25.63
CA GLY A 40 -3.97 5.74 -26.12
C GLY A 40 -3.02 6.61 -25.28
N ARG A 41 -3.46 7.15 -24.15
CA ARG A 41 -2.64 7.88 -23.19
C ARG A 41 -2.31 6.99 -22.01
N LEU A 42 -1.06 7.01 -21.58
CA LEU A 42 -0.65 6.47 -20.30
C LEU A 42 -0.99 7.49 -19.22
N ILE A 43 -1.93 7.16 -18.34
CA ILE A 43 -2.28 7.95 -17.17
C ILE A 43 -1.50 7.39 -15.98
N ILE A 44 -0.83 8.28 -15.24
CA ILE A 44 -0.08 7.95 -14.03
C ILE A 44 -0.64 8.79 -12.89
N GLU A 45 -1.09 8.14 -11.83
CA GLU A 45 -1.74 8.79 -10.70
C GLU A 45 -1.06 8.40 -9.38
N PRO A 46 -0.88 9.34 -8.44
CA PRO A 46 -0.41 9.01 -7.09
C PRO A 46 -1.32 7.94 -6.45
N GLN A 47 -0.73 6.85 -5.98
CA GLN A 47 -1.46 5.92 -5.12
C GLN A 47 -1.30 6.40 -3.68
N LYS A 48 -2.34 7.08 -3.18
CA LYS A 48 -2.40 7.38 -1.77
C LYS A 48 -2.68 6.08 -1.05
N ARG A 49 -1.75 5.65 -0.20
CA ARG A 49 -2.07 4.61 0.77
C ARG A 49 -3.27 5.09 1.59
N PRO A 50 -4.31 4.25 1.74
CA PRO A 50 -5.41 4.60 2.62
C PRO A 50 -4.83 4.83 4.02
N HIS A 51 -5.10 6.03 4.55
CA HIS A 51 -4.89 6.30 5.97
C HIS A 51 -6.15 5.82 6.67
N TYR A 52 -6.00 4.76 7.45
CA TYR A 52 -7.10 4.25 8.27
C TYR A 52 -7.04 4.87 9.66
N SER A 53 -8.19 5.23 10.18
CA SER A 53 -8.42 5.38 11.61
C SER A 53 -8.70 4.01 12.26
N LEU A 54 -8.48 3.90 13.57
CA LEU A 54 -8.85 2.71 14.32
C LEU A 54 -10.35 2.39 14.14
N ASP A 55 -11.20 3.43 14.17
CA ASP A 55 -12.65 3.30 14.00
C ASP A 55 -13.03 2.71 12.64
N GLU A 56 -12.37 3.12 11.54
CA GLU A 56 -12.61 2.58 10.20
C GLU A 56 -12.20 1.10 10.07
N LEU A 57 -11.14 0.70 10.78
CA LEU A 57 -10.72 -0.70 10.79
C LEU A 57 -11.69 -1.55 11.61
N LEU A 58 -12.08 -1.08 12.80
CA LEU A 58 -13.04 -1.77 13.66
C LEU A 58 -14.42 -1.92 13.02
N ALA A 59 -14.86 -0.92 12.24
CA ALA A 59 -16.13 -0.99 11.51
C ALA A 59 -16.18 -2.12 10.45
N GLN A 60 -15.04 -2.66 10.03
CA GLN A 60 -14.95 -3.79 9.11
C GLN A 60 -14.96 -5.14 9.83
N CYS A 61 -14.84 -5.17 11.15
CA CYS A 61 -14.88 -6.39 11.95
C CYS A 61 -16.31 -6.75 12.33
N ASP A 62 -16.65 -8.04 12.28
CA ASP A 62 -17.88 -8.56 12.89
C ASP A 62 -17.64 -8.80 14.39
N PRO A 63 -18.27 -8.04 15.31
CA PRO A 63 -18.10 -8.22 16.75
C PRO A 63 -18.73 -9.54 17.25
N HIS A 64 -19.50 -10.22 16.42
CA HIS A 64 -20.13 -11.50 16.72
C HIS A 64 -19.48 -12.67 15.98
N ALA A 65 -18.34 -12.44 15.30
CA ALA A 65 -17.58 -13.50 14.66
C ALA A 65 -17.25 -14.60 15.69
N GLU A 66 -17.52 -15.86 15.32
CA GLU A 66 -17.18 -17.00 16.17
C GLU A 66 -15.66 -17.16 16.24
N ILE A 67 -15.14 -17.39 17.45
CA ILE A 67 -13.73 -17.70 17.66
C ILE A 67 -13.46 -19.08 17.06
N SER A 68 -12.45 -19.16 16.19
CA SER A 68 -12.02 -20.40 15.53
C SER A 68 -11.52 -21.43 16.55
N ASP A 69 -11.52 -22.71 16.17
CA ASP A 69 -10.99 -23.77 17.04
C ASP A 69 -9.50 -23.56 17.35
N GLU A 70 -8.72 -23.09 16.38
CA GLU A 70 -7.29 -22.76 16.56
C GLU A 70 -7.11 -21.63 17.59
N ASP A 71 -7.89 -20.56 17.47
CA ASP A 71 -7.83 -19.42 18.41
C ASP A 71 -8.29 -19.85 19.81
N ARG A 72 -9.28 -20.74 19.92
CA ARG A 72 -9.72 -21.32 21.20
C ARG A 72 -8.64 -22.17 21.83
N GLU A 73 -7.98 -23.02 21.05
CA GLU A 73 -6.85 -23.83 21.54
C GLU A 73 -5.72 -22.94 22.03
N TRP A 74 -5.37 -21.88 21.28
CA TRP A 74 -4.36 -20.91 21.67
C TRP A 74 -4.72 -20.15 22.94
N ALA A 75 -5.96 -19.63 23.03
CA ALA A 75 -6.42 -18.85 24.19
C ALA A 75 -6.51 -19.68 25.48
N ASN A 76 -6.76 -20.99 25.37
CA ASN A 76 -6.82 -21.91 26.51
C ASN A 76 -5.49 -22.63 26.78
N ALA A 77 -4.43 -22.30 26.04
CA ALA A 77 -3.12 -22.90 26.26
C ALA A 77 -2.57 -22.49 27.63
N SER A 78 -2.01 -23.47 28.35
CA SER A 78 -1.35 -23.22 29.63
C SER A 78 -0.18 -22.25 29.46
N ALA A 79 0.04 -21.39 30.45
CA ALA A 79 1.20 -20.50 30.47
C ALA A 79 2.50 -21.32 30.45
N LEU A 80 3.36 -21.05 29.46
CA LEU A 80 4.70 -21.67 29.32
C LEU A 80 5.85 -20.73 29.70
N GLY A 81 5.54 -19.47 30.05
CA GLY A 81 6.51 -18.46 30.46
C GLY A 81 7.12 -18.75 31.83
N LYS A 82 8.39 -18.33 32.03
CA LYS A 82 9.10 -18.39 33.32
C LYS A 82 9.11 -17.03 34.04
N GLU A 83 8.14 -16.18 33.73
CA GLU A 83 8.07 -14.83 34.27
C GLU A 83 7.72 -14.89 35.76
N VAL A 84 8.40 -14.07 36.56
CA VAL A 84 8.15 -13.99 38.02
C VAL A 84 6.92 -13.11 38.22
N LEU A 85 5.94 -13.62 38.97
CA LEU A 85 4.70 -12.91 39.35
C LEU A 85 4.98 -11.69 40.24
#